data_AF-A0AAV7AQD2-F1
#
_entry.id   AF-A0AAV7AQD2-F1
#
_cell.length_a   1.000
_cell.length_b   1.000
_cell.length_c   1.000
_cell.angle_alpha   90.00
_cell.angle_beta   90.00
_cell.angle_gamma   90.00
#
_symmetry.space_group_name_H-M   'P 1'
#
loop_
_entity.id
_entity.type
_entity.pdbx_description
1 polymer ?
#
loop_
_entity_poly.entity_id
_entity_poly.type
_entity_poly.pdbx_seq_one_letter_code
_entity_poly.pdbx_strand_id
1 'polypeptide(L)'
;MWRSGQASHVDGGPQLHCSPSSEDWTTSPRPESPRPVTERPKDTPTYDLSRLRSSSVEIREKGSEILRDELLKAQKELKLRDEECERLSKVREQLEQELEELTASLFEEAHKMVRDANIKQATSEKQLQEAHGKIDMLQAEVTALKTLVITSTPSSPNRDLHPQLQSPSRNALRKGHARNKSTGCAAVSLTPPPQPISTEAKEVVHLTYEPGWPLSEDSSSTSSRQVDTILYSEFMEWKEKPTLDKVCPFLCRIYQEDIKPCLDFAKKELSEQVLIAVEDNTLSVEPVTQPALPVVKASAVERGGPRKCALSGLSRSCRHRIKLGDSGNYYFISPSCRYRITAVCNFFTYIRYIQQGLVRQDAELIFWEIMRLRREMSSAKLGFYPNEP
;
A
#
# COMPACT_ATOMS: atom_id res chain seq x y z
N MET A 1 -34.89 -7.42 -28.98
CA MET A 1 -34.31 -8.00 -30.22
C MET A 1 -33.07 -8.76 -29.82
N TRP A 2 -33.17 -10.08 -29.80
CA TRP A 2 -32.06 -11.00 -29.60
C TRP A 2 -31.37 -11.26 -30.94
N ARG A 3 -30.04 -11.29 -30.99
CA ARG A 3 -29.31 -12.14 -31.95
C ARG A 3 -28.10 -12.77 -31.28
N SER A 4 -28.05 -14.09 -31.49
CA SER A 4 -27.17 -15.09 -30.91
C SER A 4 -25.87 -15.27 -31.70
N GLY A 5 -24.91 -15.94 -31.06
CA GLY A 5 -23.80 -16.68 -31.69
C GLY A 5 -22.45 -16.37 -31.04
N GLN A 6 -21.60 -17.32 -30.65
CA GLN A 6 -21.64 -18.78 -30.53
C GLN A 6 -20.44 -19.14 -29.63
N ALA A 7 -20.57 -20.16 -28.78
CA ALA A 7 -19.56 -20.55 -27.80
C ALA A 7 -18.47 -21.44 -28.41
N SER A 8 -17.25 -21.31 -27.90
CA SER A 8 -16.20 -22.33 -27.98
C SER A 8 -15.46 -22.39 -26.64
N HIS A 9 -15.60 -23.53 -25.98
CA HIS A 9 -15.08 -23.93 -24.69
C HIS A 9 -13.60 -24.32 -24.81
N VAL A 10 -12.71 -23.77 -23.98
CA VAL A 10 -11.36 -24.31 -23.76
C VAL A 10 -11.06 -24.23 -22.27
N ASP A 11 -10.96 -25.41 -21.65
CA ASP A 11 -10.62 -25.64 -20.26
C ASP A 11 -9.34 -26.48 -20.26
N GLY A 12 -8.42 -26.25 -19.32
CA GLY A 12 -7.10 -26.90 -19.35
C GLY A 12 -6.13 -26.42 -18.28
N GLY A 13 -6.41 -26.75 -17.01
CA GLY A 13 -5.41 -26.75 -15.94
C GLY A 13 -4.66 -28.09 -15.86
N PRO A 14 -3.36 -28.13 -15.48
CA PRO A 14 -2.60 -29.36 -15.37
C PRO A 14 -2.68 -29.98 -13.96
N GLN A 15 -3.15 -31.23 -13.87
CA GLN A 15 -2.99 -32.08 -12.68
C GLN A 15 -1.98 -33.20 -12.95
N LEU A 16 -0.93 -33.22 -12.13
CA LEU A 16 0.07 -34.28 -12.07
C LEU A 16 -0.44 -35.40 -11.15
N HIS A 17 -0.74 -36.56 -11.72
CA HIS A 17 -0.83 -37.83 -11.00
C HIS A 17 0.05 -38.85 -11.74
N CYS A 18 1.05 -39.40 -11.05
CA CYS A 18 1.80 -40.55 -11.51
C CYS A 18 2.03 -41.50 -10.33
N SER A 19 1.56 -42.73 -10.47
CA SER A 19 1.92 -43.89 -9.67
C SER A 19 1.88 -45.12 -10.58
N PRO A 20 2.67 -46.17 -10.26
CA PRO A 20 3.38 -46.93 -11.29
C PRO A 20 2.66 -48.22 -11.69
N SER A 21 2.85 -48.64 -12.94
CA SER A 21 2.45 -49.96 -13.46
C SER A 21 3.65 -50.89 -13.59
N SER A 22 3.48 -52.09 -13.05
CA SER A 22 4.41 -53.23 -13.10
C SER A 22 4.41 -53.92 -14.46
N GLU A 23 5.57 -54.50 -14.77
CA GLU A 23 5.81 -55.73 -15.56
C GLU A 23 5.50 -55.73 -17.07
N ASP A 24 6.57 -55.86 -17.89
CA ASP A 24 6.85 -57.09 -18.65
C ASP A 24 8.11 -56.94 -19.52
N TRP A 25 9.15 -57.75 -19.26
CA TRP A 25 10.18 -58.07 -20.26
C TRP A 25 10.65 -59.51 -20.08
N THR A 26 10.03 -60.40 -20.85
CA THR A 26 10.59 -61.70 -21.23
C THR A 26 11.38 -61.52 -22.53
N THR A 27 12.63 -62.01 -22.59
CA THR A 27 13.21 -62.79 -23.72
C THR A 27 14.63 -63.23 -23.33
N SER A 28 14.84 -64.54 -23.21
CA SER A 28 16.14 -65.19 -22.96
C SER A 28 16.99 -65.35 -24.23
N PRO A 29 18.33 -65.43 -24.13
CA PRO A 29 19.17 -66.09 -25.13
C PRO A 29 19.44 -67.57 -24.79
N ARG A 30 19.60 -68.34 -25.87
CA ARG A 30 19.81 -69.79 -25.99
C ARG A 30 21.23 -70.22 -25.55
N PRO A 31 21.44 -71.38 -24.90
CA PRO A 31 22.76 -71.88 -24.56
C PRO A 31 23.36 -72.78 -25.66
N GLU A 32 24.66 -72.63 -25.90
CA GLU A 32 25.48 -73.52 -26.75
C GLU A 32 25.78 -74.86 -26.06
N SER A 33 26.00 -75.89 -26.89
CA SER A 33 26.21 -77.29 -26.50
C SER A 33 27.68 -77.57 -26.09
N PRO A 34 27.95 -78.40 -25.05
CA PRO A 34 29.31 -78.88 -24.76
C PRO A 34 29.59 -80.31 -25.29
N ARG A 35 30.85 -80.55 -25.70
CA ARG A 35 31.44 -81.86 -26.03
C ARG A 35 32.14 -82.49 -24.80
N PRO A 36 32.50 -83.80 -24.81
CA PRO A 36 32.34 -84.67 -23.64
C PRO A 36 33.54 -84.80 -22.70
N VAL A 37 33.16 -84.98 -21.43
CA VAL A 37 33.72 -85.78 -20.32
C VAL A 37 35.20 -86.19 -20.38
N THR A 38 35.95 -85.75 -19.37
CA THR A 38 37.05 -86.53 -18.77
C THR A 38 36.90 -86.47 -17.24
N GLU A 39 36.75 -87.63 -16.63
CA GLU A 39 36.48 -87.85 -15.21
C GLU A 39 37.61 -87.35 -14.30
N ARG A 40 37.25 -86.80 -13.13
CA ARG A 40 38.00 -86.96 -11.87
C ARG A 40 37.07 -86.67 -10.67
N PRO A 41 37.07 -87.49 -9.60
CA PRO A 41 36.11 -87.38 -8.51
C PRO A 41 36.63 -86.46 -7.40
N LYS A 42 35.82 -85.52 -6.91
CA LYS A 42 35.96 -84.89 -5.58
C LYS A 42 34.59 -84.44 -5.02
N ASP A 43 34.08 -85.26 -4.11
CA ASP A 43 33.25 -84.97 -2.93
C ASP A 43 32.38 -83.69 -2.95
N THR A 44 31.08 -83.87 -3.19
CA THR A 44 30.04 -82.89 -2.87
C THR A 44 29.51 -83.13 -1.45
N PRO A 45 29.67 -82.19 -0.50
CA PRO A 45 28.98 -82.27 0.78
C PRO A 45 27.50 -81.93 0.58
N THR A 46 26.63 -82.81 1.03
CA THR A 46 25.19 -82.54 1.21
C THR A 46 25.00 -81.44 2.24
N TYR A 47 24.99 -80.18 1.79
CA TYR A 47 24.54 -79.06 2.61
C TYR A 47 23.01 -79.11 2.74
N ASP A 48 22.53 -78.86 3.95
CA ASP A 48 21.12 -78.93 4.35
C ASP A 48 20.25 -77.87 3.63
N LEU A 49 19.77 -78.24 2.44
CA LEU A 49 18.82 -77.47 1.62
C LEU A 49 17.53 -77.11 2.36
N SER A 50 17.16 -77.90 3.36
CA SER A 50 15.99 -77.68 4.23
C SER A 50 16.21 -76.45 5.12
N ARG A 51 17.40 -76.33 5.71
CA ARG A 51 17.79 -75.20 6.56
C ARG A 51 17.89 -73.88 5.80
N LEU A 52 18.41 -73.90 4.57
CA LEU A 52 18.47 -72.71 3.70
C LEU A 52 17.07 -72.26 3.24
N ARG A 53 16.16 -73.21 2.99
CA ARG A 53 14.76 -72.91 2.68
C ARG A 53 14.01 -72.33 3.88
N SER A 54 14.17 -72.91 5.08
CA SER A 54 13.60 -72.36 6.31
C SER A 54 14.12 -70.95 6.60
N SER A 55 15.44 -70.71 6.45
CA SER A 55 16.03 -69.38 6.62
C SER A 55 15.49 -68.35 5.62
N SER A 56 15.25 -68.73 4.36
CA SER A 56 14.65 -67.83 3.36
C SER A 56 13.18 -67.49 3.65
N VAL A 57 12.42 -68.44 4.18
CA VAL A 57 11.03 -68.22 4.61
C VAL A 57 10.98 -67.29 5.83
N GLU A 58 11.83 -67.54 6.83
CA GLU A 58 11.93 -66.70 8.02
C GLU A 58 12.35 -65.25 7.70
N ILE A 59 13.27 -65.03 6.75
CA ILE A 59 13.67 -63.69 6.31
C ILE A 59 12.50 -62.96 5.63
N ARG A 60 11.73 -63.67 4.81
CA ARG A 60 10.56 -63.12 4.12
C ARG A 60 9.43 -62.79 5.09
N GLU A 61 9.22 -63.64 6.10
CA GLU A 61 8.23 -63.43 7.14
C GLU A 61 8.59 -62.21 8.01
N LYS A 62 9.85 -62.10 8.46
CA LYS A 62 10.34 -60.92 9.19
C LYS A 62 10.29 -59.65 8.34
N GLY A 63 10.65 -59.73 7.05
CA GLY A 63 10.51 -58.61 6.12
C GLY A 63 9.06 -58.16 5.94
N SER A 64 8.13 -59.13 5.86
CA SER A 64 6.68 -58.84 5.79
C SER A 64 6.14 -58.22 7.07
N GLU A 65 6.72 -58.55 8.22
CA GLU A 65 6.36 -57.99 9.52
C GLU A 65 6.80 -56.54 9.65
N ILE A 66 8.05 -56.25 9.29
CA ILE A 66 8.59 -54.88 9.25
C ILE A 66 7.77 -54.00 8.30
N LEU A 67 7.46 -54.49 7.10
CA LEU A 67 6.65 -53.76 6.13
C LEU A 67 5.22 -53.50 6.64
N ARG A 68 4.62 -54.44 7.38
CA ARG A 68 3.30 -54.23 8.02
C ARG A 68 3.37 -53.16 9.11
N ASP A 69 4.41 -53.18 9.94
CA ASP A 69 4.58 -52.20 11.01
C ASP A 69 4.84 -50.79 10.46
N GLU A 70 5.65 -50.67 9.41
CA GLU A 70 5.89 -49.40 8.71
C GLU A 70 4.60 -48.89 8.05
N LEU A 71 3.82 -49.77 7.41
CA LEU A 71 2.53 -49.41 6.82
C LEU A 71 1.55 -48.90 7.90
N LEU A 72 1.45 -49.57 9.05
CA LEU A 72 0.61 -49.15 10.16
C LEU A 72 1.05 -47.80 10.73
N LYS A 73 2.37 -47.56 10.81
CA LYS A 73 2.90 -46.27 11.26
C LYS A 73 2.56 -45.15 10.27
N ALA A 74 2.73 -45.40 8.97
CA ALA A 74 2.37 -44.45 7.93
C ALA A 74 0.86 -44.13 7.92
N GLN A 75 0.00 -45.15 8.10
CA GLN A 75 -1.44 -44.95 8.21
C GLN A 75 -1.85 -44.10 9.42
N LYS A 76 -1.21 -44.30 10.58
CA LYS A 76 -1.46 -43.48 11.77
C LYS A 76 -1.01 -42.03 11.56
N GLU A 77 0.16 -41.82 10.96
CA GLU A 77 0.64 -40.47 10.65
C GLU A 77 -0.28 -39.77 9.64
N LEU A 78 -0.72 -40.47 8.60
CA LEU A 78 -1.66 -39.95 7.62
C LEU A 78 -2.97 -39.51 8.28
N LYS A 79 -3.55 -40.35 9.14
CA LYS A 79 -4.78 -40.01 9.87
C LYS A 79 -4.63 -38.75 10.73
N LEU A 80 -3.50 -38.58 11.42
CA LEU A 80 -3.23 -37.37 12.19
C LEU A 80 -3.09 -36.13 11.30
N ARG A 81 -2.52 -36.28 10.09
CA ARG A 81 -2.47 -35.20 9.11
C ARG A 81 -3.84 -34.86 8.53
N ASP A 82 -4.68 -35.86 8.26
CA ASP A 82 -6.04 -35.66 7.80
C ASP A 82 -6.87 -34.89 8.85
N GLU A 83 -6.75 -35.24 10.13
CA GLU A 83 -7.40 -34.53 11.24
C GLU A 83 -6.95 -33.07 11.35
N GLU A 84 -5.66 -32.80 11.15
CA GLU A 84 -5.13 -31.44 11.13
C GLU A 84 -5.58 -30.66 9.88
N CYS A 85 -5.63 -31.30 8.71
CA CYS A 85 -6.16 -30.71 7.49
C CYS A 85 -7.64 -30.33 7.64
N GLU A 86 -8.45 -31.20 8.25
CA GLU A 86 -9.86 -30.93 8.56
C GLU A 86 -10.00 -29.75 9.53
N ARG A 87 -9.15 -29.69 10.56
CA ARG A 87 -9.11 -28.55 11.49
C ARG A 87 -8.76 -27.24 10.78
N LEU A 88 -7.78 -27.28 9.87
CA LEU A 88 -7.39 -26.12 9.08
C LEU A 88 -8.47 -25.70 8.07
N SER A 89 -9.19 -26.65 7.46
CA SER A 89 -10.32 -26.32 6.55
C SER A 89 -11.40 -25.55 7.28
N LYS A 90 -11.76 -25.96 8.51
CA LYS A 90 -12.75 -25.24 9.34
C LYS A 90 -12.31 -23.82 9.69
N VAL A 91 -11.03 -23.63 10.01
CA VAL A 91 -10.50 -22.28 10.26
C VAL A 91 -10.52 -21.44 8.99
N ARG A 92 -10.21 -22.01 7.83
CA ARG A 92 -10.30 -21.29 6.55
C ARG A 92 -11.75 -20.86 6.27
N GLU A 93 -12.71 -21.76 6.41
CA GLU A 93 -14.14 -21.47 6.18
C GLU A 93 -14.67 -20.39 7.12
N GLN A 94 -14.26 -20.41 8.40
CA GLN A 94 -14.61 -19.35 9.36
C GLN A 94 -14.03 -17.99 8.94
N LEU A 95 -12.76 -17.95 8.54
CA LEU A 95 -12.13 -16.71 8.07
C LEU A 95 -12.77 -16.21 6.77
N GLU A 96 -13.14 -17.11 5.84
CA GLU A 96 -13.86 -16.77 4.62
C GLU A 96 -15.22 -16.13 4.95
N GLN A 97 -15.97 -16.69 5.90
CA GLN A 97 -17.23 -16.11 6.36
C GLN A 97 -17.04 -14.73 7.01
N GLU A 98 -16.07 -14.57 7.92
CA GLU A 98 -15.78 -13.29 8.57
C GLU A 98 -15.38 -12.21 7.53
N LEU A 99 -14.64 -12.61 6.50
CA LEU A 99 -14.27 -11.72 5.40
C LEU A 99 -15.48 -11.32 4.56
N GLU A 100 -16.38 -12.25 4.26
CA GLU A 100 -17.63 -11.95 3.53
C GLU A 100 -18.52 -10.99 4.33
N GLU A 101 -18.69 -11.21 5.63
CA GLU A 101 -19.49 -10.34 6.51
C GLU A 101 -18.88 -8.94 6.63
N LEU A 102 -17.56 -8.84 6.81
CA LEU A 102 -16.86 -7.56 6.83
C LEU A 102 -16.99 -6.82 5.49
N THR A 103 -16.86 -7.55 4.38
CA THR A 103 -16.98 -6.98 3.04
C THR A 103 -18.39 -6.44 2.80
N ALA A 104 -19.44 -7.17 3.20
CA ALA A 104 -20.82 -6.71 3.11
C ALA A 104 -21.05 -5.42 3.94
N SER A 105 -20.55 -5.40 5.18
CA SER A 105 -20.64 -4.23 6.07
C SER A 105 -19.94 -2.99 5.50
N LEU A 106 -18.75 -3.16 4.90
CA LEU A 106 -18.01 -2.07 4.26
C LEU A 106 -18.77 -1.50 3.05
N PHE A 107 -19.40 -2.35 2.23
CA PHE A 107 -20.23 -1.88 1.11
C PHE A 107 -21.47 -1.13 1.59
N GLU A 108 -22.13 -1.60 2.64
CA GLU A 108 -23.29 -0.90 3.23
C GLU A 108 -22.91 0.48 3.77
N GLU A 109 -21.79 0.59 4.48
CA GLU A 109 -21.32 1.86 5.03
C GLU A 109 -20.86 2.82 3.91
N ALA A 110 -20.17 2.31 2.88
CA ALA A 110 -19.82 3.11 1.70
C ALA A 110 -21.07 3.66 0.99
N HIS A 111 -22.09 2.81 0.78
CA HIS A 111 -23.36 3.25 0.21
C HIS A 111 -24.09 4.27 1.09
N LYS A 112 -24.01 4.13 2.42
CA LYS A 112 -24.55 5.11 3.36
C LYS A 112 -23.84 6.46 3.26
N MET A 113 -22.50 6.47 3.26
CA MET A 113 -21.73 7.71 3.10
C MET A 113 -22.05 8.45 1.79
N VAL A 114 -22.18 7.72 0.68
CA VAL A 114 -22.55 8.30 -0.61
C VAL A 114 -23.97 8.88 -0.58
N ARG A 115 -24.94 8.16 0.02
CA ARG A 115 -26.31 8.68 0.18
C ARG A 115 -26.33 9.95 1.02
N ASP A 116 -25.61 9.97 2.14
CA ASP A 116 -25.55 11.12 3.04
C ASP A 116 -24.91 12.35 2.34
N ALA A 117 -23.86 12.12 1.55
CA ALA A 117 -23.25 13.17 0.73
C ALA A 117 -24.23 13.73 -0.32
N ASN A 118 -24.94 12.85 -1.04
CA ASN A 118 -25.93 13.26 -2.03
C ASN A 118 -27.10 14.04 -1.41
N ILE A 119 -27.58 13.65 -0.23
CA ILE A 119 -28.64 14.35 0.49
C ILE A 119 -28.17 15.75 0.93
N LYS A 120 -26.93 15.84 1.46
CA LYS A 120 -26.33 17.13 1.84
C LYS A 120 -26.16 18.04 0.61
N GLN A 121 -25.69 17.50 -0.51
CA GLN A 121 -25.56 18.24 -1.77
C GLN A 121 -26.92 18.73 -2.29
N ALA A 122 -27.94 17.87 -2.34
CA ALA A 122 -29.27 18.27 -2.77
C ALA A 122 -29.86 19.39 -1.88
N THR A 123 -29.57 19.34 -0.57
CA THR A 123 -30.01 20.37 0.38
C THR A 123 -29.30 21.70 0.13
N SER A 124 -27.99 21.70 -0.08
CA SER A 124 -27.22 22.92 -0.34
C SER A 124 -27.56 23.53 -1.71
N GLU A 125 -27.74 22.70 -2.74
CA GLU A 125 -28.18 23.14 -4.07
C GLU A 125 -29.55 23.80 -4.02
N LYS A 126 -30.50 23.22 -3.26
CA LYS A 126 -31.81 23.83 -3.04
C LYS A 126 -31.71 25.20 -2.36
N GLN A 127 -30.92 25.32 -1.29
CA GLN A 127 -30.71 26.59 -0.60
C GLN A 127 -30.06 27.64 -1.50
N LEU A 128 -29.11 27.23 -2.33
CA LEU A 128 -28.47 28.08 -3.32
C LEU A 128 -29.47 28.56 -4.39
N GLN A 129 -30.37 27.70 -4.84
CA GLN A 129 -31.42 28.10 -5.78
C GLN A 129 -32.41 29.10 -5.16
N GLU A 130 -32.80 28.91 -3.90
CA GLU A 130 -33.64 29.87 -3.16
C GLU A 130 -32.94 31.22 -2.97
N ALA A 131 -31.64 31.21 -2.68
CA ALA A 131 -30.83 32.43 -2.56
C ALA A 131 -30.70 33.16 -3.90
N HIS A 132 -30.46 32.44 -5.00
CA HIS A 132 -30.45 33.02 -6.35
C HIS A 132 -31.78 33.68 -6.71
N GLY A 133 -32.91 33.03 -6.42
CA GLY A 133 -34.23 33.63 -6.65
C GLY A 133 -34.46 34.93 -5.88
N LYS A 134 -33.92 35.05 -4.64
CA LYS A 134 -33.94 36.31 -3.88
C LYS A 134 -33.07 37.39 -4.52
N ILE A 135 -31.89 37.03 -5.04
CA ILE A 135 -31.00 37.95 -5.76
C ILE A 135 -31.71 38.49 -7.00
N ASP A 136 -32.33 37.62 -7.80
CA ASP A 136 -33.04 38.02 -9.02
C ASP A 136 -34.20 38.98 -8.73
N MET A 137 -34.99 38.70 -7.67
CA MET A 137 -36.05 39.61 -7.21
C MET A 137 -35.50 40.97 -6.81
N LEU A 138 -34.47 41.02 -5.96
CA LEU A 138 -33.84 42.26 -5.52
C LEU A 138 -33.21 43.02 -6.69
N GLN A 139 -32.64 42.32 -7.66
CA GLN A 139 -32.04 42.93 -8.84
C GLN A 139 -33.10 43.55 -9.76
N ALA A 140 -34.28 42.92 -9.89
CA ALA A 140 -35.43 43.49 -10.56
C ALA A 140 -35.96 44.75 -9.84
N GLU A 141 -36.07 44.72 -8.52
CA GLU A 141 -36.46 45.89 -7.71
C GLU A 141 -35.48 47.05 -7.87
N VAL A 142 -34.18 46.80 -7.77
CA VAL A 142 -33.13 47.82 -7.98
C VAL A 142 -33.21 48.40 -9.39
N THR A 143 -33.47 47.57 -10.39
CA THR A 143 -33.61 48.02 -11.79
C THR A 143 -34.85 48.90 -11.98
N ALA A 144 -35.98 48.54 -11.37
CA ALA A 144 -37.19 49.35 -11.37
C ALA A 144 -36.97 50.70 -10.65
N LEU A 145 -36.33 50.67 -9.46
CA LEU A 145 -35.97 51.88 -8.70
C LEU A 145 -35.03 52.79 -9.49
N LYS A 146 -33.98 52.25 -10.14
CA LYS A 146 -33.08 53.02 -11.01
C LYS A 146 -33.86 53.71 -12.14
N THR A 147 -34.78 52.99 -12.78
CA THR A 147 -35.63 53.54 -13.85
C THR A 147 -36.52 54.67 -13.33
N LEU A 148 -37.13 54.50 -12.16
CA LEU A 148 -37.96 55.52 -11.54
C LEU A 148 -37.15 56.80 -11.23
N VAL A 149 -35.93 56.65 -10.70
CA VAL A 149 -35.03 57.80 -10.44
C VAL A 149 -34.66 58.52 -11.75
N ILE A 150 -34.28 57.78 -12.79
CA ILE A 150 -33.90 58.36 -14.09
C ILE A 150 -35.09 59.08 -14.76
N THR A 151 -36.29 58.52 -14.66
CA THR A 151 -37.52 59.15 -15.21
C THR A 151 -38.00 60.35 -14.39
N SER A 152 -37.77 60.36 -13.08
CA SER A 152 -38.15 61.48 -12.19
C SER A 152 -37.15 62.63 -12.23
N THR A 153 -35.94 62.40 -12.74
CA THR A 153 -34.92 63.44 -12.93
C THR A 153 -34.28 63.28 -14.31
N PRO A 154 -34.93 63.76 -15.40
CA PRO A 154 -34.30 63.74 -16.71
C PRO A 154 -33.01 64.57 -16.65
N SER A 155 -31.92 63.97 -17.11
CA SER A 155 -30.56 64.47 -16.94
C SER A 155 -30.34 65.85 -17.56
N SER A 156 -30.24 66.88 -16.72
CA SER A 156 -29.32 68.02 -16.85
C SER A 156 -29.50 68.96 -15.64
N PRO A 157 -28.50 69.14 -14.76
CA PRO A 157 -28.59 70.21 -13.76
C PRO A 157 -28.53 71.54 -14.51
N ASN A 158 -29.59 72.33 -14.37
CA ASN A 158 -29.73 73.64 -14.98
C ASN A 158 -28.61 74.55 -14.44
N ARG A 159 -27.58 74.82 -15.25
CA ARG A 159 -26.38 75.58 -14.83
C ARG A 159 -26.68 77.05 -14.53
N ASP A 160 -27.87 77.53 -14.90
CA ASP A 160 -28.24 78.94 -14.82
C ASP A 160 -28.88 79.35 -13.49
N LEU A 161 -29.12 78.41 -12.57
CA LEU A 161 -29.73 78.68 -11.26
C LEU A 161 -28.76 78.58 -10.07
N HIS A 162 -27.50 78.22 -10.29
CA HIS A 162 -26.48 78.13 -9.23
C HIS A 162 -25.25 79.01 -9.54
N PRO A 163 -25.21 80.25 -9.02
CA PRO A 163 -24.04 81.14 -9.11
C PRO A 163 -22.77 80.57 -8.46
N GLN A 164 -22.89 79.50 -7.65
CA GLN A 164 -21.80 78.95 -6.84
C GLN A 164 -20.85 77.99 -7.59
N LEU A 165 -21.14 77.63 -8.85
CA LEU A 165 -20.27 76.78 -9.68
C LEU A 165 -19.37 77.58 -10.63
N GLN A 166 -19.35 78.91 -10.51
CA GLN A 166 -18.37 79.73 -11.21
C GLN A 166 -17.25 80.10 -10.24
N SER A 167 -16.01 79.97 -10.73
CA SER A 167 -14.73 80.48 -10.18
C SER A 167 -13.81 79.46 -9.46
N PRO A 168 -12.51 79.77 -9.29
CA PRO A 168 -11.45 79.03 -9.95
C PRO A 168 -10.46 78.37 -8.97
N SER A 169 -9.63 77.48 -9.53
CA SER A 169 -8.34 76.99 -9.03
C SER A 169 -7.73 77.71 -7.81
N ARG A 170 -7.43 76.94 -6.74
CA ARG A 170 -6.06 76.75 -6.20
C ARG A 170 -6.02 75.78 -5.01
N ASN A 171 -5.12 74.80 -5.13
CA ASN A 171 -4.73 73.88 -4.06
C ASN A 171 -3.92 74.62 -2.97
N ALA A 172 -4.26 74.39 -1.69
CA ALA A 172 -3.37 74.63 -0.56
C ALA A 172 -3.66 73.68 0.62
N LEU A 173 -2.64 72.87 0.91
CA LEU A 173 -2.24 72.14 2.12
C LEU A 173 -2.97 72.39 3.47
N ARG A 174 -3.27 71.29 4.21
CA ARG A 174 -2.89 70.95 5.63
C ARG A 174 -3.85 69.89 6.20
N LYS A 175 -3.38 68.69 6.61
CA LYS A 175 -2.80 68.27 7.91
C LYS A 175 -3.82 68.11 9.05
N GLY A 176 -3.94 66.90 9.64
CA GLY A 176 -4.57 66.70 10.95
C GLY A 176 -4.96 65.25 11.30
N HIS A 177 -4.46 64.75 12.43
CA HIS A 177 -4.68 63.44 13.07
C HIS A 177 -6.02 63.34 13.85
N ALA A 178 -6.53 62.10 14.07
CA ALA A 178 -7.09 61.57 15.35
C ALA A 178 -7.91 60.27 15.09
N ARG A 179 -7.46 59.11 15.58
CA ARG A 179 -7.83 58.41 16.84
C ARG A 179 -9.09 57.50 16.80
N ASN A 180 -8.81 56.19 16.79
CA ASN A 180 -9.45 55.00 17.39
C ASN A 180 -10.72 55.13 18.26
N LYS A 181 -11.63 54.14 18.11
CA LYS A 181 -12.56 53.60 19.13
C LYS A 181 -12.90 52.11 18.88
N SER A 182 -12.94 51.34 19.96
CA SER A 182 -13.38 49.95 20.07
C SER A 182 -14.42 49.82 21.18
N THR A 183 -15.46 48.99 20.97
CA THR A 183 -16.40 48.40 21.94
C THR A 183 -17.13 47.27 21.17
N GLY A 184 -17.26 46.00 21.54
CA GLY A 184 -17.21 45.32 22.83
C GLY A 184 -18.60 44.78 23.17
N CYS A 185 -18.83 43.46 23.04
CA CYS A 185 -19.85 42.73 23.81
C CYS A 185 -19.54 41.22 23.83
N ALA A 186 -19.50 40.66 25.04
CA ALA A 186 -19.29 39.26 25.34
C ALA A 186 -20.64 38.58 25.65
N ALA A 187 -20.75 37.27 25.38
CA ALA A 187 -21.70 36.40 26.06
C ALA A 187 -21.21 34.93 26.04
N VAL A 188 -20.77 34.50 27.23
CA VAL A 188 -20.97 33.22 27.96
C VAL A 188 -21.14 31.89 27.21
N SER A 189 -20.31 30.94 27.67
CA SER A 189 -20.24 29.50 27.42
C SER A 189 -21.54 28.69 27.49
N LEU A 190 -21.61 27.65 26.65
CA LEU A 190 -22.19 26.34 26.99
C LEU A 190 -21.35 25.23 26.35
N THR A 191 -20.87 24.29 27.17
CA THR A 191 -20.29 22.99 26.79
C THR A 191 -21.37 22.03 26.26
N PRO A 192 -21.02 21.01 25.45
CA PRO A 192 -21.15 19.61 25.90
C PRO A 192 -20.10 18.64 25.22
N PRO A 193 -20.22 17.30 25.28
CA PRO A 193 -19.67 16.36 26.28
C PRO A 193 -18.61 15.35 25.71
N PRO A 194 -18.01 14.47 26.54
CA PRO A 194 -16.97 13.51 26.13
C PRO A 194 -17.50 12.09 25.86
N GLN A 195 -17.04 11.44 24.78
CA GLN A 195 -17.28 10.01 24.42
C GLN A 195 -16.15 9.54 23.44
N PRO A 196 -15.92 8.23 23.21
CA PRO A 196 -15.15 7.34 24.08
C PRO A 196 -13.99 6.62 23.35
N ILE A 197 -13.19 5.92 24.16
CA ILE A 197 -12.14 4.97 23.79
C ILE A 197 -12.68 3.90 22.83
N SER A 198 -11.95 3.64 21.74
CA SER A 198 -12.17 2.48 20.86
C SER A 198 -10.95 1.56 20.87
N THR A 199 -11.29 0.28 20.99
CA THR A 199 -10.46 -0.90 21.13
C THR A 199 -9.77 -1.29 19.82
N GLU A 200 -8.63 -1.97 20.01
CA GLU A 200 -7.69 -2.52 19.03
C GLU A 200 -8.36 -3.20 17.82
N ALA A 201 -8.04 -2.70 16.62
CA ALA A 201 -8.22 -3.41 15.35
C ALA A 201 -6.85 -3.82 14.81
N LYS A 202 -6.73 -5.09 14.45
CA LYS A 202 -5.53 -5.71 13.87
C LYS A 202 -5.32 -5.19 12.44
N GLU A 203 -4.30 -4.38 12.22
CA GLU A 203 -3.86 -4.01 10.86
C GLU A 203 -2.93 -5.07 10.27
N VAL A 204 -3.37 -5.69 9.18
CA VAL A 204 -2.50 -6.31 8.19
C VAL A 204 -2.20 -5.24 7.15
N VAL A 205 -1.01 -4.63 7.22
CA VAL A 205 -0.60 -3.56 6.31
C VAL A 205 -0.21 -4.16 4.95
N HIS A 206 -1.17 -4.22 4.04
CA HIS A 206 -0.87 -4.20 2.61
C HIS A 206 -0.55 -2.74 2.25
N LEU A 207 0.59 -2.50 1.58
CA LEU A 207 1.00 -1.17 1.09
C LEU A 207 0.09 -0.71 -0.06
N THR A 208 -1.16 -0.39 0.24
CA THR A 208 -2.06 0.35 -0.66
C THR A 208 -1.82 1.83 -0.42
N TYR A 209 -1.27 2.49 -1.43
CA TYR A 209 -1.10 3.93 -1.48
C TYR A 209 -2.49 4.60 -1.45
N GLU A 210 -2.84 5.20 -0.30
CA GLU A 210 -4.04 6.02 -0.14
C GLU A 210 -3.67 7.50 -0.41
N PRO A 211 -4.31 8.18 -1.39
CA PRO A 211 -4.07 9.61 -1.63
C PRO A 211 -4.53 10.44 -0.42
N GLY A 212 -3.57 10.94 0.36
CA GLY A 212 -3.84 11.77 1.53
C GLY A 212 -4.29 13.19 1.13
N TRP A 213 -5.57 13.35 0.82
CA TRP A 213 -6.22 14.67 0.76
C TRP A 213 -6.92 14.96 2.10
N PRO A 214 -6.34 15.76 3.00
CA PRO A 214 -7.14 16.42 4.02
C PRO A 214 -7.73 17.69 3.38
N LEU A 215 -8.98 17.60 2.92
CA LEU A 215 -9.86 18.77 2.81
C LEU A 215 -10.50 19.00 4.19
N SER A 216 -9.66 19.40 5.15
CA SER A 216 -10.09 19.93 6.43
C SER A 216 -9.30 21.22 6.64
N GLU A 217 -9.88 22.35 6.24
CA GLU A 217 -9.36 23.67 6.59
C GLU A 217 -9.60 23.92 8.09
N ASP A 218 -8.80 23.28 8.94
CA ASP A 218 -8.70 23.66 10.34
C ASP A 218 -7.92 24.97 10.44
N SER A 219 -8.63 25.98 10.89
CA SER A 219 -8.25 27.38 10.92
C SER A 219 -7.22 27.64 12.04
N SER A 220 -5.92 27.55 11.73
CA SER A 220 -4.87 28.28 12.46
C SER A 220 -3.50 28.41 11.76
N SER A 221 -3.31 27.87 10.55
CA SER A 221 -2.14 28.23 9.73
C SER A 221 -2.48 28.11 8.24
N THR A 222 -2.87 29.22 7.61
CA THR A 222 -2.99 29.29 6.14
C THR A 222 -1.58 29.24 5.54
N SER A 223 -1.02 28.04 5.41
CA SER A 223 0.20 27.82 4.65
C SER A 223 -0.11 28.09 3.18
N SER A 224 0.24 29.29 2.71
CA SER A 224 0.19 29.61 1.28
C SER A 224 1.17 28.71 0.54
N ARG A 225 0.69 28.07 -0.53
CA ARG A 225 1.51 27.24 -1.42
C ARG A 225 1.67 27.96 -2.75
N GLN A 226 2.91 28.07 -3.23
CA GLN A 226 3.24 28.69 -4.50
C GLN A 226 4.01 27.67 -5.36
N VAL A 227 3.62 27.56 -6.64
CA VAL A 227 4.30 26.69 -7.59
C VAL A 227 5.68 27.26 -7.93
N ASP A 228 6.71 26.46 -7.76
CA ASP A 228 8.04 26.76 -8.30
C ASP A 228 8.06 26.46 -9.80
N THR A 229 8.36 27.48 -10.62
CA THR A 229 8.28 27.38 -12.08
C THR A 229 9.36 26.49 -12.68
N ILE A 230 10.51 26.34 -12.02
CA ILE A 230 11.63 25.49 -12.47
C ILE A 230 11.28 24.02 -12.23
N LEU A 231 10.78 23.71 -11.03
CA LEU A 231 10.34 22.34 -10.71
C LEU A 231 9.13 21.94 -11.54
N TYR A 232 8.19 22.86 -11.75
CA TYR A 232 6.98 22.58 -12.52
C TYR A 232 7.27 22.35 -14.01
N SER A 233 8.13 23.16 -14.62
CA SER A 233 8.53 22.96 -16.03
C SER A 233 9.26 21.63 -16.23
N GLU A 234 10.20 21.28 -15.36
CA GLU A 234 10.89 19.99 -15.39
C GLU A 234 9.92 18.81 -15.21
N PHE A 235 8.97 18.92 -14.28
CA PHE A 235 7.93 17.92 -14.09
C PHE A 235 7.06 17.76 -15.35
N MET A 236 6.65 18.86 -15.99
CA MET A 236 5.83 18.81 -17.20
C MET A 236 6.58 18.12 -18.34
N GLU A 237 7.86 18.44 -18.54
CA GLU A 237 8.71 17.75 -19.54
C GLU A 237 8.82 16.24 -19.27
N TRP A 238 9.01 15.86 -18.00
CA TRP A 238 9.03 14.46 -17.60
C TRP A 238 7.66 13.78 -17.78
N LYS A 239 6.55 14.46 -17.47
CA LYS A 239 5.19 13.91 -17.55
C LYS A 239 4.76 13.59 -18.98
N GLU A 240 5.28 14.30 -19.98
CA GLU A 240 5.05 14.00 -21.40
C GLU A 240 5.65 12.64 -21.80
N LYS A 241 6.78 12.26 -21.19
CA LYS A 241 7.47 10.98 -21.42
C LYS A 241 7.96 10.38 -20.11
N PRO A 242 7.05 9.83 -19.27
CA PRO A 242 7.41 9.34 -17.96
C PRO A 242 8.44 8.21 -18.03
N THR A 243 9.48 8.32 -17.22
CA THR A 243 10.56 7.34 -17.12
C THR A 243 11.02 7.17 -15.68
N LEU A 244 11.52 5.97 -15.36
CA LEU A 244 12.20 5.66 -14.08
C LEU A 244 13.72 5.81 -14.18
N ASP A 245 14.23 6.26 -15.33
CA ASP A 245 15.66 6.47 -15.53
C ASP A 245 16.18 7.57 -14.60
N LYS A 246 17.12 7.19 -13.72
CA LYS A 246 17.74 8.10 -12.74
C LYS A 246 18.62 9.17 -13.36
N VAL A 247 18.97 9.07 -14.65
CA VAL A 247 19.72 10.14 -15.34
C VAL A 247 18.83 11.24 -15.91
N CYS A 248 17.49 11.04 -15.98
CA CYS A 248 16.61 12.12 -16.43
C CYS A 248 16.63 13.29 -15.43
N PRO A 249 16.52 14.56 -15.88
CA PRO A 249 16.66 15.73 -15.00
C PRO A 249 15.77 15.69 -13.76
N PHE A 250 14.48 15.36 -13.97
CA PHE A 250 13.47 15.24 -12.92
C PHE A 250 13.88 14.27 -11.80
N LEU A 251 14.18 13.02 -12.13
CA LEU A 251 14.59 12.05 -11.11
C LEU A 251 15.99 12.35 -10.59
N CYS A 252 16.94 12.75 -11.43
CA CYS A 252 18.31 13.05 -11.03
C CYS A 252 18.35 14.08 -9.88
N ARG A 253 17.54 15.14 -9.96
CA ARG A 253 17.36 16.12 -8.88
C ARG A 253 16.83 15.48 -7.61
N ILE A 254 15.73 14.74 -7.70
CA ILE A 254 15.08 14.10 -6.54
C ILE A 254 15.99 13.05 -5.89
N TYR A 255 16.80 12.34 -6.69
CA TYR A 255 17.81 11.43 -6.18
C TYR A 255 18.88 12.13 -5.35
N GLN A 256 19.38 13.26 -5.82
CA GLN A 256 20.42 14.04 -5.14
C GLN A 256 19.89 14.73 -3.88
N GLU A 257 18.72 15.34 -3.97
CA GLU A 257 18.17 16.18 -2.91
C GLU A 257 17.44 15.37 -1.84
N ASP A 258 16.73 14.29 -2.23
CA ASP A 258 15.78 13.60 -1.35
C ASP A 258 16.13 12.12 -1.15
N ILE A 259 16.16 11.29 -2.21
CA ILE A 259 16.24 9.83 -2.07
C ILE A 259 17.57 9.38 -1.45
N LYS A 260 18.72 9.83 -1.99
CA LYS A 260 20.02 9.42 -1.45
C LYS A 260 20.21 9.88 0.00
N PRO A 261 19.95 11.14 0.37
CA PRO A 261 19.96 11.55 1.77
C PRO A 261 18.96 10.77 2.64
N CYS A 262 17.78 10.42 2.12
CA CYS A 262 16.80 9.61 2.86
C CYS A 262 17.25 8.18 3.11
N LEU A 263 18.01 7.56 2.21
CA LEU A 263 18.46 6.19 2.39
C LEU A 263 19.90 6.09 2.89
N ASP A 264 20.57 7.21 3.18
CA ASP A 264 21.92 7.22 3.73
C ASP A 264 21.93 6.77 5.21
N PHE A 265 22.31 5.51 5.45
CA PHE A 265 22.38 4.93 6.80
C PHE A 265 23.83 4.71 7.24
N ALA A 266 24.01 4.34 8.52
CA ALA A 266 25.33 4.09 9.09
C ALA A 266 26.00 2.85 8.45
N LYS A 267 25.23 1.79 8.19
CA LYS A 267 25.71 0.62 7.43
C LYS A 267 25.53 0.83 5.93
N LYS A 268 26.60 1.27 5.25
CA LYS A 268 26.58 1.67 3.83
C LYS A 268 26.18 0.55 2.87
N GLU A 269 26.76 -0.64 3.03
CA GLU A 269 26.44 -1.77 2.15
C GLU A 269 24.96 -2.18 2.22
N LEU A 270 24.39 -2.22 3.43
CA LEU A 270 22.96 -2.50 3.59
C LEU A 270 22.08 -1.35 3.08
N SER A 271 22.54 -0.10 3.19
CA SER A 271 21.87 1.08 2.64
C SER A 271 21.79 1.04 1.11
N GLU A 272 22.87 0.63 0.44
CA GLU A 272 22.90 0.42 -1.02
C GLU A 272 21.96 -0.71 -1.45
N GLN A 273 21.94 -1.83 -0.71
CA GLN A 273 20.99 -2.92 -0.98
C GLN A 273 19.54 -2.50 -0.79
N VAL A 274 19.25 -1.67 0.21
CA VAL A 274 17.90 -1.09 0.41
C VAL A 274 17.52 -0.21 -0.78
N LEU A 275 18.42 0.66 -1.26
CA LEU A 275 18.15 1.51 -2.42
C LEU A 275 17.82 0.66 -3.65
N ILE A 276 18.63 -0.35 -3.96
CA ILE A 276 18.40 -1.27 -5.10
C ILE A 276 17.04 -1.97 -4.95
N ALA A 277 16.74 -2.52 -3.76
CA ALA A 277 15.47 -3.20 -3.54
C ALA A 277 14.25 -2.27 -3.65
N VAL A 278 14.40 -0.99 -3.31
CA VAL A 278 13.35 0.02 -3.51
C VAL A 278 13.20 0.36 -5.00
N GLU A 279 14.29 0.54 -5.74
CA GLU A 279 14.30 0.78 -7.20
C GLU A 279 13.65 -0.39 -7.97
N ASP A 280 13.96 -1.63 -7.57
CA ASP A 280 13.47 -2.87 -8.20
C ASP A 280 12.07 -3.30 -7.70
N ASN A 281 11.51 -2.60 -6.70
CA ASN A 281 10.24 -2.93 -6.07
C ASN A 281 10.21 -4.34 -5.43
N THR A 282 11.33 -4.76 -4.82
CA THR A 282 11.50 -6.07 -4.17
C THR A 282 11.66 -5.96 -2.64
N LEU A 283 11.54 -4.75 -2.08
CA LEU A 283 11.55 -4.51 -0.64
C LEU A 283 10.15 -4.73 -0.03
N SER A 284 10.07 -5.47 1.06
CA SER A 284 8.88 -5.55 1.90
C SER A 284 9.16 -5.09 3.34
N VAL A 285 8.15 -4.51 3.99
CA VAL A 285 8.18 -4.09 5.40
C VAL A 285 7.09 -4.86 6.14
N GLU A 286 7.47 -5.61 7.17
CA GLU A 286 6.53 -6.42 7.96
C GLU A 286 6.54 -5.99 9.44
N PRO A 287 5.38 -5.95 10.12
CA PRO A 287 5.33 -5.82 11.56
C PRO A 287 5.82 -7.11 12.24
N VAL A 288 6.40 -6.97 13.42
CA VAL A 288 6.87 -8.08 14.24
C VAL A 288 5.77 -8.47 15.22
N THR A 289 4.99 -9.51 14.89
CA THR A 289 3.81 -9.96 15.66
C THR A 289 4.12 -10.89 16.83
N GLN A 290 5.35 -11.40 16.96
CA GLN A 290 5.77 -12.25 18.08
C GLN A 290 7.18 -11.91 18.57
N PRO A 291 7.47 -12.01 19.88
CA PRO A 291 8.83 -11.95 20.38
C PRO A 291 9.60 -13.15 19.82
N ALA A 292 10.45 -12.90 18.84
CA ALA A 292 11.30 -13.94 18.26
C ALA A 292 12.11 -14.60 19.39
N LEU A 293 12.03 -15.92 19.51
CA LEU A 293 12.88 -16.70 20.39
C LEU A 293 14.35 -16.35 20.07
N PRO A 294 15.23 -16.21 21.08
CA PRO A 294 16.61 -15.80 20.88
C PRO A 294 17.39 -16.91 20.17
N VAL A 295 17.36 -16.90 18.83
CA VAL A 295 18.22 -17.77 18.02
C VAL A 295 19.59 -17.12 17.95
N VAL A 296 20.48 -17.57 18.85
CA VAL A 296 21.88 -17.18 18.90
C VAL A 296 22.63 -17.83 17.73
N LYS A 297 22.55 -17.20 16.55
CA LYS A 297 23.47 -17.47 15.43
C LYS A 297 24.34 -16.23 15.21
N ALA A 298 25.63 -16.40 14.93
CA ALA A 298 26.59 -15.30 14.71
C ALA A 298 26.10 -14.24 13.69
N SER A 299 25.31 -14.67 12.70
CA SER A 299 24.57 -13.81 11.74
C SER A 299 23.50 -12.85 12.34
N ALA A 300 23.22 -12.89 13.64
CA ALA A 300 22.23 -12.02 14.29
C ALA A 300 22.73 -10.58 14.53
N VAL A 301 24.05 -10.37 14.55
CA VAL A 301 24.63 -9.03 14.81
C VAL A 301 24.39 -8.07 13.65
N GLU A 302 24.44 -8.56 12.41
CA GLU A 302 24.25 -7.74 11.21
C GLU A 302 22.77 -7.46 10.93
N ARG A 303 21.90 -8.43 11.21
CA ARG A 303 20.44 -8.35 10.99
C ARG A 303 19.68 -7.52 12.03
N GLY A 304 20.37 -7.07 13.07
CA GLY A 304 19.75 -6.34 14.17
C GLY A 304 18.83 -7.23 15.00
N GLY A 305 18.02 -6.59 15.83
CA GLY A 305 17.05 -7.30 16.66
C GLY A 305 15.98 -6.36 17.22
N PRO A 306 15.07 -6.87 18.05
CA PRO A 306 13.96 -6.10 18.60
C PRO A 306 14.37 -4.81 19.35
N ARG A 307 15.64 -4.72 19.78
CA ARG A 307 16.19 -3.58 20.52
C ARG A 307 17.34 -2.86 19.80
N LYS A 308 17.69 -3.27 18.57
CA LYS A 308 18.81 -2.70 17.81
C LYS A 308 18.49 -2.65 16.32
N CYS A 309 18.53 -1.44 15.76
CA CYS A 309 18.28 -1.23 14.34
C CYS A 309 19.45 -1.77 13.49
N ALA A 310 19.13 -2.55 12.47
CA ALA A 310 20.10 -3.09 11.52
C ALA A 310 20.75 -1.98 10.67
N LEU A 311 20.01 -0.95 10.28
CA LEU A 311 20.48 0.11 9.38
C LEU A 311 21.31 1.18 10.10
N SER A 312 20.80 1.70 11.21
CA SER A 312 21.46 2.78 11.96
C SER A 312 22.42 2.27 13.04
N GLY A 313 22.31 1.00 13.45
CA GLY A 313 23.07 0.44 14.57
C GLY A 313 22.63 0.92 15.96
N LEU A 314 21.67 1.84 16.05
CA LEU A 314 21.21 2.43 17.30
C LEU A 314 20.30 1.49 18.09
N SER A 315 20.42 1.57 19.42
CA SER A 315 19.54 0.85 20.35
C SER A 315 18.17 1.53 20.44
N ARG A 316 17.18 0.93 19.79
CA ARG A 316 15.78 1.39 19.69
C ARG A 316 14.84 0.20 19.61
N SER A 317 13.60 0.38 20.08
CA SER A 317 12.55 -0.63 19.91
C SER A 317 12.19 -0.75 18.43
N CYS A 318 12.46 -1.92 17.84
CA CYS A 318 12.23 -2.21 16.43
C CYS A 318 11.03 -3.14 16.32
N ARG A 319 9.85 -2.56 16.05
CA ARG A 319 8.59 -3.30 15.86
C ARG A 319 8.37 -3.77 14.42
N HIS A 320 9.29 -3.42 13.52
CA HIS A 320 9.22 -3.75 12.10
C HIS A 320 10.52 -4.37 11.62
N ARG A 321 10.41 -5.20 10.59
CA ARG A 321 11.53 -5.80 9.88
C ARG A 321 11.35 -5.64 8.38
N ILE A 322 12.47 -5.58 7.65
CA ILE A 322 12.47 -5.52 6.18
C ILE A 322 13.05 -6.80 5.59
N LYS A 323 12.54 -7.17 4.42
CA LYS A 323 13.10 -8.22 3.56
C LYS A 323 13.53 -7.56 2.25
N LEU A 324 14.72 -7.92 1.78
CA LEU A 324 15.28 -7.42 0.52
C LEU A 324 15.24 -8.56 -0.50
N GLY A 325 14.33 -8.46 -1.48
CA GLY A 325 14.07 -9.52 -2.46
C GLY A 325 13.79 -10.87 -1.83
N ASP A 326 14.35 -11.93 -2.42
CA ASP A 326 14.15 -13.31 -1.97
C ASP A 326 15.28 -13.84 -1.08
N SER A 327 16.10 -12.95 -0.52
CA SER A 327 17.29 -13.28 0.29
C SER A 327 17.00 -14.10 1.56
N GLY A 328 15.73 -14.37 1.89
CA GLY A 328 15.30 -15.11 3.09
C GLY A 328 15.66 -14.45 4.42
N ASN A 329 16.37 -13.32 4.38
CA ASN A 329 16.90 -12.62 5.54
C ASN A 329 15.99 -11.44 5.91
N TYR A 330 15.75 -11.29 7.21
CA TYR A 330 15.02 -10.18 7.79
C TYR A 330 15.96 -9.26 8.55
N TYR A 331 15.77 -7.96 8.39
CA TYR A 331 16.54 -6.92 9.08
C TYR A 331 15.61 -6.08 9.95
N PHE A 332 15.86 -6.03 11.25
CA PHE A 332 15.05 -5.21 12.17
C PHE A 332 15.37 -3.73 11.98
N ILE A 333 14.33 -2.88 11.91
CA ILE A 333 14.50 -1.45 11.67
C ILE A 333 13.78 -0.60 12.72
N SER A 334 14.39 0.53 13.07
CA SER A 334 13.78 1.51 13.98
C SER A 334 12.63 2.25 13.29
N PRO A 335 11.71 2.87 14.06
CA PRO A 335 10.63 3.69 13.50
C PRO A 335 11.13 4.79 12.54
N SER A 336 12.23 5.46 12.91
CA SER A 336 12.87 6.47 12.04
C SER A 336 13.36 5.90 10.71
N CYS A 337 14.05 4.75 10.74
CA CYS A 337 14.51 4.09 9.51
C CYS A 337 13.33 3.59 8.66
N ARG A 338 12.28 3.07 9.30
CA ARG A 338 11.04 2.68 8.60
C ARG A 338 10.44 3.87 7.87
N TYR A 339 10.25 4.99 8.56
CA TYR A 339 9.64 6.17 7.96
C TYR A 339 10.46 6.70 6.77
N ARG A 340 11.79 6.73 6.90
CA ARG A 340 12.69 7.10 5.79
C ARG A 340 12.52 6.20 4.57
N ILE A 341 12.46 4.88 4.78
CA ILE A 341 12.26 3.89 3.71
C ILE A 341 10.88 4.04 3.10
N THR A 342 9.82 4.09 3.91
CA THR A 342 8.44 4.16 3.41
C THR A 342 8.17 5.46 2.66
N ALA A 343 8.75 6.59 3.08
CA ALA A 343 8.64 7.85 2.33
C ALA A 343 9.20 7.73 0.91
N VAL A 344 10.35 7.06 0.76
CA VAL A 344 10.96 6.80 -0.55
C VAL A 344 10.16 5.78 -1.35
N CYS A 345 9.68 4.70 -0.72
CA CYS A 345 8.80 3.72 -1.38
C CYS A 345 7.52 4.37 -1.90
N ASN A 346 6.86 5.21 -1.09
CA ASN A 346 5.65 5.93 -1.49
C ASN A 346 5.89 6.81 -2.71
N PHE A 347 7.03 7.51 -2.75
CA PHE A 347 7.45 8.28 -3.92
C PHE A 347 7.57 7.38 -5.16
N PHE A 348 8.36 6.31 -5.11
CA PHE A 348 8.54 5.43 -6.27
C PHE A 348 7.24 4.76 -6.72
N THR A 349 6.39 4.32 -5.78
CA THR A 349 5.08 3.76 -6.09
C THR A 349 4.24 4.75 -6.89
N TYR A 350 4.17 6.00 -6.45
CA TYR A 350 3.40 7.02 -7.16
C TYR A 350 4.00 7.33 -8.55
N ILE A 351 5.33 7.45 -8.65
CA ILE A 351 6.01 7.66 -9.94
C ILE A 351 5.75 6.50 -10.91
N ARG A 352 5.77 5.24 -10.43
CA ARG A 352 5.42 4.06 -11.24
C ARG A 352 3.97 4.11 -11.72
N TYR A 353 3.03 4.52 -10.87
CA TYR A 353 1.63 4.67 -11.26
C TYR A 353 1.44 5.72 -12.36
N ILE A 354 2.16 6.84 -12.27
CA ILE A 354 2.15 7.86 -13.34
C ILE A 354 2.74 7.26 -14.63
N GLN A 355 3.88 6.58 -14.54
CA GLN A 355 4.54 5.98 -15.70
C GLN A 355 3.67 4.93 -16.41
N GLN A 356 2.94 4.14 -15.65
CA GLN A 356 2.01 3.12 -16.16
C GLN A 356 0.69 3.71 -16.68
N GLY A 357 0.47 5.03 -16.52
CA GLY A 357 -0.77 5.69 -16.93
C GLY A 357 -1.96 5.42 -16.01
N LEU A 358 -1.74 4.95 -14.78
CA LEU A 358 -2.79 4.66 -13.79
C LEU A 358 -3.35 5.94 -13.15
N VAL A 359 -2.61 7.04 -13.17
CA VAL A 359 -3.02 8.33 -12.58
C VAL A 359 -3.69 9.22 -13.63
N ARG A 360 -4.99 9.49 -13.46
CA ARG A 360 -5.83 10.26 -14.42
C ARG A 360 -6.20 11.68 -13.95
N GLN A 361 -5.45 12.24 -13.02
CA GLN A 361 -5.69 13.58 -12.44
C GLN A 361 -5.05 14.69 -13.28
N ASP A 362 -5.47 15.94 -13.00
CA ASP A 362 -4.85 17.14 -13.58
C ASP A 362 -3.37 17.25 -13.23
N ALA A 363 -2.57 17.80 -14.15
CA ALA A 363 -1.12 17.88 -14.00
C ALA A 363 -0.70 18.64 -12.72
N GLU A 364 -1.45 19.68 -12.35
CA GLU A 364 -1.18 20.44 -11.13
C GLU A 364 -1.40 19.61 -9.86
N LEU A 365 -2.45 18.77 -9.81
CA LEU A 365 -2.69 17.87 -8.67
C LEU A 365 -1.60 16.82 -8.54
N ILE A 366 -1.17 16.24 -9.68
CA ILE A 366 -0.06 15.29 -9.73
C ILE A 366 1.23 15.95 -9.23
N PHE A 367 1.51 17.18 -9.67
CA PHE A 367 2.67 17.94 -9.22
C PHE A 367 2.65 18.18 -7.71
N TRP A 368 1.52 18.62 -7.16
CA TRP A 368 1.40 18.87 -5.72
C TRP A 368 1.53 17.60 -4.89
N GLU A 369 1.07 16.46 -5.42
CA GLU A 369 1.27 15.16 -4.76
C GLU A 369 2.75 14.75 -4.78
N ILE A 370 3.47 14.96 -5.89
CA ILE A 370 4.93 14.79 -5.93
C ILE A 370 5.61 15.72 -4.92
N MET A 371 5.21 16.99 -4.83
CA MET A 371 5.76 17.93 -3.83
C MET A 371 5.44 17.48 -2.39
N ARG A 372 4.27 16.88 -2.15
CA ARG A 372 3.89 16.28 -0.86
C ARG A 372 4.83 15.15 -0.49
N LEU A 373 5.08 14.21 -1.41
CA LEU A 373 5.98 13.06 -1.23
C LEU A 373 7.45 13.50 -1.04
N ARG A 374 7.91 14.49 -1.83
CA ARG A 374 9.23 15.10 -1.66
C ARG A 374 9.37 15.79 -0.30
N ARG A 375 8.32 16.46 0.18
CA ARG A 375 8.31 17.06 1.53
C ARG A 375 8.43 15.98 2.61
N GLU A 376 7.73 14.86 2.49
CA GLU A 376 7.86 13.74 3.44
C GLU A 376 9.30 13.21 3.49
N MET A 377 9.92 12.97 2.33
CA MET A 377 11.34 12.60 2.26
C MET A 377 12.24 13.68 2.87
N SER A 378 11.99 14.96 2.55
CA SER A 378 12.76 16.08 3.09
C SER A 378 12.66 16.22 4.62
N SER A 379 11.52 15.91 5.22
CA SER A 379 11.39 15.82 6.67
C SER A 379 12.09 14.58 7.23
N ALA A 380 11.93 13.43 6.57
CA ALA A 380 12.50 12.16 7.01
C ALA A 380 14.04 12.15 7.00
N LYS A 381 14.69 12.74 5.99
CA LYS A 381 16.17 12.83 5.92
C LYS A 381 16.78 13.64 7.07
N LEU A 382 16.02 14.60 7.62
CA LEU A 382 16.41 15.40 8.78
C LEU A 382 16.08 14.71 10.13
N GLY A 383 15.45 13.52 10.08
CA GLY A 383 15.09 12.76 11.27
C GLY A 383 13.70 13.06 11.84
N PHE A 384 12.87 13.85 11.16
CA PHE A 384 11.48 14.06 11.55
C PHE A 384 10.60 12.93 11.01
N TYR A 385 9.91 12.24 11.91
CA TYR A 385 8.93 11.21 11.58
C TYR A 385 7.76 11.29 12.57
N PRO A 386 6.53 10.95 12.16
CA PRO A 386 5.39 10.94 13.06
C PRO A 386 5.58 9.89 14.15
N ASN A 387 5.17 10.23 15.37
CA ASN A 387 5.05 9.24 16.44
C ASN A 387 3.84 8.36 16.11
N GLU A 388 4.06 7.05 15.95
CA GLU A 388 2.95 6.10 15.98
C GLU A 388 2.37 6.10 17.40
N PRO A 389 1.04 6.26 17.57
CA PRO A 389 0.40 6.24 18.88
C PRO A 389 0.62 4.94 19.66
#